data_AF-A0A257N4P6-F1
#
_entry.id   AF-A0A257N4P6-F1
#
_cell.length_a   1.000
_cell.length_b   1.000
_cell.length_c   1.000
_cell.angle_alpha   90.00
_cell.angle_beta   90.00
_cell.angle_gamma   90.00
#
_symmetry.space_group_name_H-M   'P 1'
#
loop_
_entity.id
_entity.type
_entity.pdbx_description
1 polymer ?
#
loop_
_entity_poly.entity_id
_entity_poly.type
_entity_poly.pdbx_seq_one_letter_code
_entity_poly.pdbx_strand_id
1 'polypeptide(L)'
;MKKVNVALVRLLQFVVFVLFTFMVIAYFGAMVLLPLDAIALLIKLMGVIGLHGFIGALIAIPLVGYLCLIVYKTPGLCKMVVDTGVDLVKTGKIRVEAFNEIADAVKA
;
A
#
# COMPACT_ATOMS: atom_id res chain seq x y z
N MET A 1 -37.42 0.88 13.60
CA MET A 1 -36.18 0.27 14.14
C MET A 1 -35.39 -0.51 13.09
N LYS A 2 -35.99 -1.40 12.26
CA LYS A 2 -35.28 -2.12 11.18
C LYS A 2 -34.51 -1.21 10.19
N LYS A 3 -35.10 -0.10 9.74
CA LYS A 3 -34.46 0.86 8.81
C LYS A 3 -33.21 1.52 9.39
N VAL A 4 -33.17 1.76 10.71
CA VAL A 4 -32.02 2.39 11.40
C VAL A 4 -30.87 1.40 11.50
N ASN A 5 -31.13 0.13 11.84
CA ASN A 5 -30.09 -0.89 11.85
C ASN A 5 -29.50 -1.13 10.45
N VAL A 6 -30.31 -1.16 9.40
CA VAL A 6 -29.82 -1.29 8.01
C VAL A 6 -28.96 -0.09 7.61
N ALA A 7 -29.36 1.13 7.98
CA ALA A 7 -28.56 2.34 7.73
C ALA A 7 -27.21 2.29 8.46
N LEU A 8 -27.20 1.82 9.71
CA LEU A 8 -25.98 1.70 10.51
C LEU A 8 -25.01 0.66 9.94
N VAL A 9 -25.52 -0.49 9.49
CA VAL A 9 -24.72 -1.54 8.83
C VAL A 9 -24.11 -1.03 7.52
N ARG A 10 -24.88 -0.31 6.70
CA ARG A 10 -24.36 0.30 5.46
C ARG A 10 -23.32 1.39 5.72
N LEU A 11 -23.50 2.19 6.77
CA LEU A 11 -22.52 3.19 7.18
C LEU A 11 -21.20 2.51 7.58
N LEU A 12 -21.29 1.43 8.36
CA LEU A 12 -20.10 0.68 8.78
C LEU A 12 -19.42 -0.02 7.59
N GLN A 13 -20.20 -0.60 6.68
CA GLN A 13 -19.70 -1.18 5.41
C GLN A 13 -18.94 -0.13 4.59
N PHE A 14 -19.47 1.09 4.49
CA PHE A 14 -18.80 2.18 3.79
C PHE A 14 -17.47 2.57 4.48
N VAL A 15 -17.45 2.72 5.80
CA VAL A 15 -16.22 3.05 6.55
C VAL A 15 -15.16 1.97 6.38
N VAL A 16 -15.53 0.70 6.51
CA VAL A 16 -14.60 -0.43 6.30
C VAL A 16 -14.08 -0.45 4.86
N PHE A 17 -14.94 -0.18 3.87
CA PHE A 17 -14.54 -0.11 2.47
C PHE A 17 -13.55 1.05 2.20
N VAL A 18 -13.78 2.22 2.78
CA VAL A 18 -12.88 3.37 2.65
C VAL A 18 -11.53 3.08 3.31
N LEU A 19 -11.50 2.56 4.54
CA LEU A 19 -10.26 2.17 5.22
C LEU A 19 -9.49 1.09 4.45
N PHE A 20 -10.20 0.13 3.89
CA PHE A 20 -9.62 -0.91 3.06
C PHE A 20 -8.99 -0.33 1.78
N THR A 21 -9.72 0.54 1.07
CA THR A 21 -9.23 1.23 -0.13
C THR A 21 -7.98 2.06 0.20
N PHE A 22 -8.00 2.78 1.33
CA PHE A 22 -6.85 3.51 1.83
C PHE A 22 -5.65 2.58 2.08
N MET A 23 -5.86 1.43 2.71
CA MET A 23 -4.78 0.47 2.99
C MET A 23 -4.15 -0.08 1.71
N VAL A 24 -4.97 -0.38 0.69
CA VAL A 24 -4.47 -0.83 -0.63
C VAL A 24 -3.67 0.28 -1.31
N ILE A 25 -4.18 1.52 -1.34
CA ILE A 25 -3.46 2.67 -1.93
C ILE A 25 -2.17 2.92 -1.16
N ALA A 26 -2.18 2.83 0.18
CA ALA A 26 -0.99 3.00 1.00
C ALA A 26 0.04 1.90 0.75
N TYR A 27 -0.38 0.64 0.53
CA TYR A 27 0.51 -0.47 0.19
C TYR A 27 1.24 -0.24 -1.15
N PHE A 28 0.49 0.11 -2.20
CA PHE A 28 1.08 0.44 -3.49
C PHE A 28 1.90 1.74 -3.44
N GLY A 29 1.41 2.74 -2.70
CA GLY A 29 2.10 4.01 -2.48
C GLY A 29 3.44 3.80 -1.78
N ALA A 30 3.48 2.99 -0.73
CA ALA A 30 4.72 2.64 -0.03
C ALA A 30 5.71 1.92 -0.94
N MET A 31 5.24 1.05 -1.84
CA MET A 31 6.09 0.35 -2.80
C MET A 31 6.85 1.31 -3.74
N VAL A 32 6.24 2.44 -4.09
CA VAL A 32 6.85 3.48 -4.94
C VAL A 32 7.62 4.52 -4.13
N LEU A 33 7.06 4.92 -2.99
CA LEU A 33 7.62 5.95 -2.12
C LEU A 33 8.88 5.48 -1.39
N LEU A 34 8.97 4.20 -0.99
CA LEU A 34 10.15 3.67 -0.29
C LEU A 34 11.46 3.82 -1.09
N PRO A 35 11.53 3.37 -2.36
CA PRO A 35 12.74 3.59 -3.17
C PRO A 35 13.03 5.08 -3.38
N LEU A 36 11.99 5.89 -3.60
CA LEU A 36 12.14 7.32 -3.83
C LEU A 36 12.68 8.04 -2.58
N ASP A 37 12.17 7.68 -1.40
CA ASP A 37 12.60 8.20 -0.12
C ASP A 37 14.03 7.77 0.19
N ALA A 38 14.40 6.52 -0.11
CA ALA A 38 15.78 6.04 0.02
C ALA A 38 16.77 6.87 -0.82
N ILE A 39 16.40 7.24 -2.05
CA ILE A 39 17.20 8.15 -2.89
C ILE A 39 17.31 9.52 -2.22
N ALA A 40 16.20 10.10 -1.77
CA ALA A 40 16.19 11.41 -1.13
C ALA A 40 17.05 11.45 0.14
N LEU A 41 17.01 10.39 0.94
CA LEU A 41 17.76 10.26 2.20
C LEU A 41 19.26 10.10 1.92
N LEU A 42 19.63 9.30 0.91
CA LEU A 42 21.02 9.19 0.46
C LEU A 42 21.57 10.51 -0.09
N ILE A 43 20.80 11.24 -0.90
CA ILE A 43 21.19 12.56 -1.40
C ILE A 43 21.41 13.53 -0.23
N LYS A 44 20.51 13.54 0.77
CA LYS A 44 20.67 14.38 1.97
C LYS A 44 21.91 14.00 2.76
N LEU A 45 22.16 12.71 2.97
CA LEU A 45 23.36 12.21 3.66
C LEU A 45 24.64 12.66 2.96
N MET A 46 24.67 12.58 1.63
CA MET A 46 25.80 13.06 0.82
C MET A 46 25.91 14.60 0.83
N GLY A 47 24.80 15.31 1.01
CA GLY A 47 24.80 16.76 1.23
C GLY A 47 25.49 17.17 2.54
N VAL A 48 25.42 16.36 3.60
CA VAL A 48 26.07 16.63 4.91
C VAL A 48 27.60 16.63 4.79
N ILE A 49 28.16 15.83 3.89
CA ILE A 49 29.61 15.74 3.62
C ILE A 49 30.09 16.74 2.56
N GLY A 50 29.26 17.72 2.18
CA GLY A 50 29.63 18.80 1.26
C GLY A 50 29.54 18.44 -0.23
N LEU A 51 28.98 17.27 -0.58
CA LEU A 51 28.69 16.94 -1.97
C LEU A 51 27.41 17.65 -2.42
N HIS A 52 27.51 18.50 -3.45
CA HIS A 52 26.35 19.14 -4.06
C HIS A 52 25.31 18.10 -4.50
N GLY A 53 24.02 18.41 -4.29
CA GLY A 53 22.90 17.48 -4.51
C GLY A 53 22.85 16.84 -5.91
N PHE A 54 23.45 17.47 -6.93
CA PHE A 54 23.56 16.90 -8.28
C PHE A 54 24.53 15.71 -8.32
N ILE A 55 25.70 15.81 -7.69
CA ILE A 55 26.69 14.70 -7.60
C ILE A 55 26.14 13.61 -6.67
N GLY A 56 25.49 14.01 -5.58
CA GLY A 56 24.79 13.09 -4.67
C GLY A 56 23.71 12.28 -5.38
N ALA A 57 22.89 12.91 -6.23
CA ALA A 57 21.86 12.21 -7.02
C ALA A 57 22.47 11.24 -8.03
N LEU A 58 23.58 11.61 -8.67
CA LEU A 58 24.28 10.80 -9.67
C LEU A 58 24.81 9.48 -9.07
N ILE A 59 25.11 9.45 -7.78
CA ILE A 59 25.54 8.26 -7.04
C ILE A 59 24.36 7.55 -6.37
N ALA A 60 23.43 8.28 -5.77
CA ALA A 60 22.29 7.71 -5.05
C ALA A 60 21.33 6.94 -5.98
N ILE A 61 21.06 7.46 -7.18
CA ILE A 61 20.16 6.81 -8.16
C ILE A 61 20.66 5.41 -8.55
N PRO A 62 21.90 5.21 -9.02
CA PRO A 62 22.39 3.86 -9.36
C PRO A 62 22.53 2.97 -8.13
N LEU A 63 22.82 3.51 -6.94
CA LEU A 63 22.93 2.73 -5.71
C LEU A 63 21.56 2.14 -5.29
N VAL A 64 20.51 2.98 -5.29
CA VAL A 64 19.14 2.50 -5.04
C VAL A 64 18.63 1.65 -6.19
N GLY A 65 18.98 1.97 -7.44
CA GLY A 65 18.70 1.14 -8.60
C GLY A 65 19.27 -0.27 -8.45
N TYR A 66 20.50 -0.40 -7.93
CA TYR A 66 21.12 -1.69 -7.64
C TYR A 66 20.41 -2.46 -6.52
N LEU A 67 19.97 -1.78 -5.46
CA LEU A 67 19.14 -2.40 -4.41
C LEU A 67 17.81 -2.90 -4.97
N CYS A 68 17.13 -2.12 -5.81
CA CYS A 68 15.92 -2.55 -6.52
C CYS A 68 16.20 -3.75 -7.44
N LEU A 69 17.38 -3.80 -8.07
CA LEU A 69 17.79 -4.89 -8.94
C LEU A 69 18.07 -6.18 -8.16
N ILE A 70 18.65 -6.09 -6.95
CA ILE A 70 18.78 -7.23 -6.03
C ILE A 70 17.40 -7.73 -5.61
N VAL A 71 16.50 -6.83 -5.22
CA VAL A 71 15.11 -7.16 -4.86
C VAL A 71 14.41 -7.87 -6.02
N TYR A 72 14.60 -7.39 -7.25
CA TYR A 72 14.03 -7.99 -8.46
C TYR A 72 14.64 -9.37 -8.79
N LYS A 73 15.95 -9.53 -8.60
CA LYS A 73 16.65 -10.80 -8.82
C LYS A 73 16.45 -11.81 -7.69
N THR A 74 15.89 -11.40 -6.55
CA THR A 74 15.60 -12.30 -5.43
C THR A 74 14.38 -13.15 -5.80
N PRO A 75 14.56 -14.45 -6.05
CA PRO A 75 13.47 -15.31 -6.49
C PRO A 75 12.40 -15.39 -5.39
N GLY A 76 11.14 -15.21 -5.78
CA GLY A 76 9.99 -15.28 -4.89
C GLY A 76 9.60 -13.96 -4.22
N LEU A 77 10.47 -12.94 -4.17
CA LEU A 77 10.16 -11.68 -3.49
C LEU A 77 9.16 -10.83 -4.27
N CYS A 78 9.37 -10.63 -5.57
CA CYS A 78 8.37 -9.96 -6.43
C CYS A 78 7.04 -10.72 -6.48
N LYS A 79 7.09 -12.05 -6.49
CA LYS A 79 5.89 -12.88 -6.50
C LYS A 79 5.10 -12.72 -5.19
N MET A 80 5.78 -12.81 -4.04
CA MET A 80 5.18 -12.60 -2.72
C MET A 80 4.53 -11.21 -2.60
N VAL A 81 5.18 -10.16 -3.13
CA VAL A 81 4.64 -8.80 -3.11
C VAL A 81 3.36 -8.69 -3.94
N VAL A 82 3.34 -9.25 -5.14
CA VAL A 82 2.15 -9.26 -6.00
C VAL A 82 1.04 -10.10 -5.38
N ASP A 83 1.36 -11.31 -4.90
CA ASP A 83 0.40 -12.20 -4.24
C ASP A 83 -0.21 -11.53 -3.00
N THR A 84 0.60 -10.83 -2.20
CA THR A 84 0.13 -10.05 -1.04
C THR A 84 -0.84 -8.95 -1.47
N GLY A 85 -0.54 -8.22 -2.56
CA GLY A 85 -1.44 -7.21 -3.11
C GLY A 85 -2.77 -7.79 -3.59
N VAL A 86 -2.72 -8.94 -4.27
CA VAL A 86 -3.92 -9.66 -4.75
C VAL A 86 -4.75 -10.17 -3.57
N ASP A 87 -4.11 -10.74 -2.55
CA ASP A 87 -4.77 -11.25 -1.34
C ASP A 87 -5.40 -10.13 -0.52
N LEU A 88 -4.77 -8.96 -0.47
CA LEU A 88 -5.38 -7.75 0.08
C LEU A 88 -6.71 -7.49 -0.61
N VAL A 89 -6.70 -7.27 -1.93
CA VAL A 89 -7.92 -6.98 -2.73
C VAL A 89 -8.99 -8.05 -2.54
N LYS A 90 -8.59 -9.32 -2.54
CA LYS A 90 -9.49 -10.47 -2.35
C LYS A 90 -10.12 -10.46 -0.96
N THR A 91 -9.34 -10.13 0.07
CA THR A 91 -9.84 -9.94 1.44
C THR A 91 -10.86 -8.81 1.50
N GLY A 92 -10.62 -7.69 0.81
CA GLY A 92 -11.58 -6.59 0.71
C GLY A 92 -12.93 -7.04 0.14
N LYS A 93 -12.89 -7.84 -0.96
CA LYS A 93 -14.11 -8.40 -1.56
C LYS A 93 -14.89 -9.28 -0.60
N ILE A 94 -14.21 -10.19 0.09
CA ILE A 94 -14.83 -11.10 1.07
C ILE A 94 -15.49 -10.31 2.22
N ARG A 95 -14.84 -9.24 2.70
CA ARG A 95 -15.41 -8.40 3.75
C ARG A 95 -16.66 -7.66 3.27
N VAL A 96 -16.69 -7.16 2.04
CA VAL A 96 -17.89 -6.51 1.46
C VAL A 96 -19.05 -7.50 1.31
N GLU A 97 -18.77 -8.73 0.87
CA GLU A 97 -19.78 -9.80 0.76
C GLU A 97 -20.37 -10.15 2.14
N ALA A 98 -19.54 -10.32 3.17
CA ALA A 98 -20.00 -10.58 4.54
C ALA A 98 -20.87 -9.42 5.10
N PHE A 99 -20.55 -8.16 4.79
CA PHE A 99 -21.40 -7.03 5.19
C PHE A 99 -22.74 -6.99 4.46
N ASN A 100 -22.80 -7.44 3.21
CA ASN A 100 -24.07 -7.58 2.48
C ASN A 100 -24.96 -8.65 3.12
N GLU A 101 -24.41 -9.80 3.49
CA GLU A 101 -25.16 -10.86 4.20
C GLU A 101 -25.74 -10.37 5.53
N ILE A 102 -24.95 -9.61 6.31
CA ILE A 102 -25.42 -9.00 7.56
C ILE A 102 -26.51 -7.96 7.29
N ALA A 103 -26.36 -7.14 6.24
CA ALA A 103 -27.36 -6.15 5.86
C ALA A 103 -28.69 -6.80 5.46
N ASP A 104 -28.66 -7.93 4.75
CA ASP A 104 -29.84 -8.69 4.34
C ASP A 104 -30.49 -9.42 5.52
N ALA A 105 -29.71 -9.99 6.44
CA ALA A 105 -30.20 -10.61 7.67
C ALA A 105 -30.91 -9.60 8.60
N VAL A 106 -30.47 -8.35 8.63
CA VAL A 106 -31.08 -7.26 9.43
C VAL A 106 -32.28 -6.62 8.72
N LYS A 107 -32.40 -6.82 7.40
CA LYS A 107 -33.54 -6.37 6.58
C LYS A 107 -34.77 -7.26 6.78
N ALA A 108 -34.55 -8.56 7.03
CA ALA A 108 -35.58 -9.56 7.34
C ALA A 108 -36.32 -9.26 8.65
#